data_AF-A0A965HKU7-F1
#
_entry.id   AF-A0A965HKU7-F1
#
_cell.length_a   1.000
_cell.length_b   1.000
_cell.length_c   1.000
_cell.angle_alpha   90.00
_cell.angle_beta   90.00
_cell.angle_gamma   90.00
#
_symmetry.space_group_name_H-M   'P 1'
#
loop_
_entity.id
_entity.type
_entity.pdbx_description
1 polymer ?
#
loop_
_entity_poly.entity_id
_entity_poly.type
_entity_poly.pdbx_seq_one_letter_code
_entity_poly.pdbx_strand_id
1 'polypeptide(L)'
;MASVLNTNMASISAQRFLTTAQNKLTVSFERLSSGQRINRAQDDAAGMGVSQKLTASINSTSVAMRNANDAIGMLQTAEGALTEIATMLQRFKELAVQGANPALSTAQRGFLSVEMGGLKDEIFSISTRTRFNGTSLLGEQASLVFQTGERIDDTLTVRTSNVYTDTSKFAKLVELVGQTFTNSDNVGQLTTTDSFLGLSSIIDSAIDEVATQRATYGSQVNRLNHNLNNLAALHENLSAANSRILDTDYANETAQLTKTQILQQAATAMLSQANAQPNVVLALLK
;
A
#
# COMPACT_ATOMS: atom_id res chain seq x y z
N MET A 1 28.02 34.74 -59.06
CA MET A 1 27.54 33.37 -58.85
C MET A 1 27.37 32.72 -60.21
N ALA A 2 28.02 31.59 -60.47
CA ALA A 2 27.91 30.90 -61.75
C ALA A 2 26.47 30.39 -61.94
N SER A 3 25.81 30.83 -63.01
CA SER A 3 24.48 30.38 -63.40
C SER A 3 24.58 28.96 -63.96
N VAL A 4 24.33 27.96 -63.11
CA VAL A 4 24.26 26.54 -63.53
C VAL A 4 22.80 26.17 -63.75
N LEU A 5 22.43 25.82 -64.99
CA LEU A 5 21.04 25.57 -65.40
C LEU A 5 20.52 24.17 -65.02
N ASN A 6 21.40 23.15 -64.98
CA ASN A 6 21.00 21.76 -64.77
C ASN A 6 20.87 21.36 -63.30
N THR A 7 21.52 22.08 -62.37
CA THR A 7 21.47 21.75 -60.93
C THR A 7 21.23 23.01 -60.12
N ASN A 8 20.00 23.16 -59.63
CA ASN A 8 19.59 24.29 -58.83
C ASN A 8 19.92 24.05 -57.34
N MET A 9 21.11 24.48 -56.94
CA MET A 9 21.57 24.37 -55.55
C MET A 9 20.68 25.11 -54.55
N ALA A 10 20.07 26.23 -54.95
CA ALA A 10 19.14 26.99 -54.10
C ALA A 10 17.88 26.17 -53.80
N SER A 11 17.30 25.52 -54.81
CA SER A 11 16.12 24.66 -54.65
C SER A 11 16.43 23.43 -53.78
N ILE A 12 17.57 22.75 -53.98
CA ILE A 12 17.99 21.60 -53.17
C ILE A 12 18.17 22.01 -51.69
N SER A 13 18.79 23.17 -51.44
CA SER A 13 18.95 23.67 -50.08
C SER A 13 17.60 24.00 -49.42
N ALA A 14 16.66 24.62 -50.16
CA ALA A 14 15.32 24.94 -49.69
C ALA A 14 14.51 23.67 -49.37
N GLN A 15 14.58 22.62 -50.21
CA GLN A 15 13.95 21.32 -49.94
C GLN A 15 14.47 20.64 -48.67
N ARG A 16 15.80 20.70 -48.44
CA ARG A 16 16.41 20.16 -47.22
C ARG A 16 15.93 20.89 -45.96
N PHE A 17 15.86 22.22 -46.01
CA PHE A 17 15.35 23.02 -44.89
C PHE A 17 13.85 22.80 -44.67
N LEU A 18 13.05 22.67 -45.73
CA LEU A 18 11.63 22.35 -45.66
C LEU A 18 11.39 20.99 -44.97
N THR A 19 12.12 19.95 -45.40
CA THR A 19 12.03 18.61 -44.80
C THR A 19 12.40 18.63 -43.32
N THR A 20 13.46 19.40 -42.97
CA THR A 20 13.87 19.56 -41.56
C THR A 20 12.80 20.29 -40.73
N ALA A 21 12.18 21.34 -41.27
CA ALA A 21 11.12 22.08 -40.60
C ALA A 21 9.88 21.20 -40.40
N GLN A 22 9.53 20.37 -41.39
CA GLN A 22 8.39 19.47 -41.33
C GLN A 22 8.58 18.37 -40.27
N ASN A 23 9.78 17.78 -40.19
CA ASN A 23 10.10 16.81 -39.14
C ASN A 23 10.01 17.43 -37.73
N LYS A 24 10.54 18.65 -37.54
CA LYS A 24 10.46 19.36 -36.26
C LYS A 24 9.02 19.69 -35.86
N LEU A 25 8.20 20.12 -36.83
CA LEU A 25 6.79 20.38 -36.62
C LEU A 25 6.06 19.11 -36.17
N THR A 26 6.30 17.96 -36.80
CA THR A 26 5.71 16.67 -36.39
C THR A 26 6.08 16.32 -34.95
N VAL A 27 7.35 16.48 -34.56
CA VAL A 27 7.81 16.22 -33.18
C VAL A 27 7.14 17.17 -32.18
N SER A 28 7.07 18.47 -32.48
CA SER A 28 6.40 19.44 -31.60
C SER A 28 4.91 19.14 -31.44
N PHE A 29 4.23 18.73 -32.52
CA PHE A 29 2.84 18.28 -32.44
C PHE A 29 2.69 17.00 -31.59
N GLU A 30 3.59 16.03 -31.76
CA GLU A 30 3.58 14.79 -30.95
C GLU A 30 3.78 15.10 -29.47
N ARG A 31 4.72 15.98 -29.12
CA ARG A 31 4.98 16.43 -27.74
C ARG A 31 3.85 17.23 -27.12
N LEU A 32 3.24 18.14 -27.87
CA LEU A 32 2.09 18.92 -27.39
C LEU A 32 0.83 18.06 -27.24
N SER A 33 0.64 17.08 -28.13
CA SER A 33 -0.52 16.18 -28.07
C SER A 33 -0.42 15.15 -26.96
N SER A 34 0.77 14.63 -26.68
CA SER A 34 1.03 13.66 -25.62
C SER A 34 1.26 14.31 -24.25
N GLY A 35 1.67 15.58 -24.24
CA GLY A 35 2.18 16.25 -23.04
C GLY A 35 3.55 15.75 -22.60
N GLN A 36 4.16 14.82 -23.33
CA GLN A 36 5.45 14.20 -22.98
C GLN A 36 6.52 14.65 -23.96
N ARG A 37 7.70 14.97 -23.44
CA ARG A 37 8.90 15.34 -24.17
C ARG A 37 9.56 14.12 -24.82
N ILE A 38 9.48 12.97 -24.14
CA ILE A 38 10.09 11.70 -24.55
C ILE A 38 8.95 10.71 -24.81
N ASN A 39 8.57 10.51 -26.08
CA ASN A 39 7.53 9.54 -26.45
C ASN A 39 8.12 8.23 -26.97
N ARG A 40 9.31 8.29 -27.56
CA ARG A 40 9.97 7.12 -28.16
C ARG A 40 11.37 6.97 -27.59
N ALA A 41 11.88 5.73 -27.60
CA ALA A 41 13.26 5.45 -27.20
C ALA A 41 14.31 6.17 -28.09
N GLN A 42 13.91 6.60 -29.30
CA GLN A 42 14.75 7.37 -30.21
C GLN A 42 14.92 8.83 -29.77
N ASP A 43 13.99 9.38 -28.99
CA ASP A 43 14.03 10.77 -28.53
C ASP A 43 15.11 10.95 -27.45
N ASP A 44 15.13 10.03 -26.48
CA ASP A 44 16.14 9.93 -25.43
C ASP A 44 16.07 8.53 -24.77
N ALA A 45 16.99 7.65 -25.16
CA ALA A 45 17.03 6.28 -24.64
C ALA A 45 17.36 6.23 -23.14
N ALA A 46 18.22 7.13 -22.65
CA ALA A 46 18.60 7.17 -21.25
C ALA A 46 17.47 7.72 -20.39
N GLY A 47 16.85 8.83 -20.83
CA GLY A 47 15.69 9.44 -20.18
C GLY A 47 14.50 8.48 -20.10
N MET A 48 14.20 7.79 -21.21
CA MET A 48 13.16 6.75 -21.23
C MET A 48 13.46 5.61 -20.25
N GLY A 49 14.70 5.11 -20.22
CA GLY A 49 15.10 4.02 -19.31
C GLY A 49 15.00 4.40 -17.83
N VAL A 50 15.38 5.63 -17.46
CA VAL A 50 15.22 6.14 -16.09
C VAL A 50 13.74 6.31 -15.76
N SER A 51 12.95 6.88 -16.67
CA SER A 51 11.53 7.08 -16.46
C SER A 51 10.75 5.77 -16.27
N GLN A 52 11.08 4.72 -17.01
CA GLN A 52 10.48 3.40 -16.83
C GLN A 52 10.76 2.83 -15.43
N LYS A 53 11.99 2.99 -14.93
CA LYS A 53 12.34 2.60 -13.56
C LYS A 53 11.57 3.41 -12.52
N LEU A 54 11.52 4.74 -12.68
CA LEU A 54 10.74 5.60 -11.78
C LEU A 54 9.25 5.23 -11.79
N THR A 55 8.69 4.93 -12.96
CA THR A 55 7.30 4.50 -13.10
C THR A 55 7.06 3.15 -12.41
N ALA A 56 7.99 2.21 -12.52
CA ALA A 56 7.94 0.95 -11.77
C ALA A 56 7.96 1.20 -10.25
N SER A 57 8.83 2.10 -9.77
CA SER A 57 8.92 2.49 -8.35
C SER A 57 7.67 3.23 -7.85
N ILE A 58 7.06 4.10 -8.67
CA ILE A 58 5.79 4.78 -8.35
C ILE A 58 4.68 3.74 -8.19
N ASN A 59 4.56 2.83 -9.15
CA ASN A 59 3.53 1.80 -9.13
C ASN A 59 3.73 0.82 -7.97
N SER A 60 4.96 0.40 -7.68
CA SER A 60 5.27 -0.48 -6.55
C SER A 60 5.02 0.21 -5.21
N THR A 61 5.38 1.49 -5.07
CA THR A 61 5.07 2.31 -3.87
C THR A 61 3.56 2.45 -3.68
N SER A 62 2.79 2.61 -4.76
CA SER A 62 1.32 2.63 -4.71
C SER A 62 0.72 1.31 -4.21
N VAL A 63 1.27 0.17 -4.66
CA VAL A 63 0.88 -1.15 -4.14
C VAL A 63 1.28 -1.30 -2.67
N ALA A 64 2.48 -0.89 -2.29
CA ALA A 64 2.97 -0.95 -0.92
C ALA A 64 2.07 -0.14 0.05
N MET A 65 1.61 1.05 -0.37
CA MET A 65 0.62 1.82 0.40
C MET A 65 -0.69 1.07 0.58
N ARG A 66 -1.20 0.37 -0.46
CA ARG A 66 -2.41 -0.46 -0.33
C ARG A 66 -2.20 -1.62 0.64
N ASN A 67 -1.10 -2.35 0.51
CA ASN A 67 -0.75 -3.44 1.42
C ASN A 67 -0.62 -2.96 2.88
N ALA A 68 -0.06 -1.77 3.10
CA ALA A 68 0.03 -1.17 4.42
C ALA A 68 -1.35 -0.84 5.01
N ASN A 69 -2.29 -0.34 4.19
CA ASN A 69 -3.67 -0.12 4.61
C ASN A 69 -4.40 -1.43 4.92
N ASP A 70 -4.18 -2.48 4.13
CA ASP A 70 -4.75 -3.80 4.40
C ASP A 70 -4.23 -4.37 5.73
N ALA A 71 -2.93 -4.19 6.02
CA ALA A 71 -2.34 -4.56 7.30
C ALA A 71 -2.96 -3.77 8.48
N ILE A 72 -3.20 -2.47 8.32
CA ILE A 72 -3.91 -1.65 9.32
C ILE A 72 -5.33 -2.18 9.53
N GLY A 73 -6.09 -2.43 8.47
CA GLY A 73 -7.46 -2.95 8.57
C GLY A 73 -7.52 -4.31 9.26
N MET A 74 -6.56 -5.19 8.98
CA MET A 74 -6.43 -6.47 9.66
C MET A 74 -6.11 -6.30 11.16
N LEU A 75 -5.13 -5.46 11.50
CA LEU A 75 -4.76 -5.20 12.90
C LEU A 75 -5.90 -4.56 13.70
N GLN A 76 -6.67 -3.66 13.09
CA GLN A 76 -7.85 -3.05 13.70
C GLN A 76 -8.97 -4.07 13.93
N THR A 77 -9.17 -5.01 12.99
CA THR A 77 -10.13 -6.11 13.16
C THR A 77 -9.73 -7.01 14.34
N ALA A 78 -8.43 -7.31 14.46
CA ALA A 78 -7.91 -8.09 15.59
C ALA A 78 -8.02 -7.33 16.92
N GLU A 79 -7.72 -6.02 16.94
CA GLU A 79 -7.80 -5.18 18.14
C GLU A 79 -9.24 -5.02 18.65
N GLY A 80 -10.22 -4.89 17.74
CA GLY A 80 -11.63 -4.85 18.11
C GLY A 80 -12.09 -6.14 18.80
N ALA A 81 -11.70 -7.30 18.26
CA ALA A 81 -11.97 -8.59 18.89
C ALA A 81 -11.27 -8.75 20.26
N LEU A 82 -10.03 -8.26 20.41
CA LEU A 82 -9.34 -8.24 21.70
C LEU A 82 -10.00 -7.31 22.72
N THR A 83 -10.65 -6.23 22.28
CA THR A 83 -11.43 -5.35 23.15
C THR A 83 -12.63 -6.09 23.74
N GLU A 84 -13.36 -6.86 22.94
CA GLU A 84 -14.47 -7.71 23.42
C GLU A 84 -13.99 -8.85 24.33
N ILE A 85 -12.82 -9.45 24.04
CA ILE A 85 -12.23 -10.45 24.93
C ILE A 85 -11.85 -9.80 26.28
N ALA A 86 -11.31 -8.58 26.27
CA ALA A 86 -10.94 -7.87 27.49
C ALA A 86 -12.15 -7.53 28.37
N THR A 87 -13.27 -7.08 27.80
CA THR A 87 -14.50 -6.80 28.55
C THR A 87 -15.09 -8.07 29.17
N MET A 88 -15.09 -9.19 28.43
CA MET A 88 -15.50 -10.49 28.97
C MET A 88 -14.58 -10.99 30.08
N LEU A 89 -13.25 -10.83 29.96
CA LEU A 89 -12.30 -11.20 31.01
C LEU A 89 -12.47 -10.34 32.28
N GLN A 90 -12.80 -9.06 32.14
CA GLN A 90 -13.15 -8.21 33.27
C GLN A 90 -14.41 -8.71 33.97
N ARG A 91 -15.47 -9.05 33.21
CA ARG A 91 -16.68 -9.68 33.77
C ARG A 91 -16.37 -11.03 34.44
N PHE A 92 -15.50 -11.83 33.83
CA PHE A 92 -15.04 -13.08 34.40
C PHE A 92 -14.35 -12.86 35.75
N LYS A 93 -13.49 -11.83 35.86
CA LYS A 93 -12.84 -11.44 37.11
C LYS A 93 -13.84 -11.03 38.19
N GLU A 94 -14.87 -10.26 37.84
CA GLU A 94 -15.94 -9.89 38.78
C GLU A 94 -16.62 -11.13 39.37
N LEU A 95 -16.98 -12.09 38.52
CA LEU A 95 -17.61 -13.34 38.94
C LEU A 95 -16.65 -14.19 39.79
N ALA A 96 -15.35 -14.20 39.46
CA ALA A 96 -14.34 -14.91 40.23
C ALA A 96 -14.21 -14.33 41.65
N VAL A 97 -14.16 -12.99 41.77
CA VAL A 97 -14.10 -12.30 43.07
C VAL A 97 -15.41 -12.49 43.84
N GLN A 98 -16.56 -12.42 43.18
CA GLN A 98 -17.87 -12.68 43.81
C GLN A 98 -17.94 -14.11 44.36
N GLY A 99 -17.48 -15.09 43.59
CA GLY A 99 -17.46 -16.49 44.01
C GLY A 99 -16.42 -16.82 45.07
N ALA A 100 -15.40 -15.96 45.27
CA ALA A 100 -14.44 -16.09 46.37
C ALA A 100 -15.01 -15.66 47.74
N ASN A 101 -16.16 -15.00 47.79
CA ASN A 101 -16.73 -14.58 49.07
C ASN A 101 -17.16 -15.79 49.91
N PRO A 102 -16.64 -15.98 51.14
CA PRO A 102 -16.94 -17.12 52.00
C PRO A 102 -18.42 -17.23 52.40
N ALA A 103 -19.19 -16.15 52.33
CA ALA A 103 -20.62 -16.14 52.66
C ALA A 103 -21.52 -16.84 51.61
N LEU A 104 -21.01 -17.13 50.40
CA LEU A 104 -21.80 -17.83 49.37
C LEU A 104 -21.83 -19.33 49.62
N SER A 105 -23.03 -19.92 49.44
CA SER A 105 -23.23 -21.36 49.44
C SER A 105 -22.65 -22.03 48.19
N THR A 106 -22.43 -23.34 48.26
CA THR A 106 -21.97 -24.17 47.14
C THR A 106 -22.89 -24.04 45.91
N ALA A 107 -24.21 -24.02 46.12
CA ALA A 107 -25.18 -23.87 45.03
C ALA A 107 -25.07 -22.50 44.34
N GLN A 108 -24.86 -21.41 45.10
CA GLN A 108 -24.69 -20.07 44.55
C GLN A 108 -23.39 -19.93 43.75
N ARG A 109 -22.29 -20.52 44.24
CA ARG A 109 -21.03 -20.62 43.48
C ARG A 109 -21.21 -21.44 42.20
N GLY A 110 -22.09 -22.43 42.26
CA GLY A 110 -22.52 -23.17 41.09
C GLY A 110 -23.16 -22.33 40.00
N PHE A 111 -24.08 -21.43 40.34
CA PHE A 111 -24.67 -20.52 39.35
C PHE A 111 -23.63 -19.57 38.72
N LEU A 112 -22.69 -19.07 39.51
CA LEU A 112 -21.58 -18.25 38.98
C LEU A 112 -20.67 -19.05 38.03
N SER A 113 -20.43 -20.33 38.33
CA SER A 113 -19.61 -21.20 37.47
C SER A 113 -20.24 -21.46 36.10
N VAL A 114 -21.57 -21.48 36.00
CA VAL A 114 -22.29 -21.60 34.73
C VAL A 114 -22.10 -20.34 33.87
N GLU A 115 -22.23 -19.14 34.46
CA GLU A 115 -22.00 -17.88 33.75
C GLU A 115 -20.55 -17.77 33.27
N MET A 116 -19.58 -18.12 34.12
CA MET A 116 -18.15 -18.16 33.75
C MET A 116 -17.85 -19.17 32.63
N GLY A 117 -18.52 -20.33 32.63
CA GLY A 117 -18.43 -21.31 31.55
C GLY A 117 -18.88 -20.74 30.20
N GLY A 118 -20.01 -20.03 30.18
CA GLY A 118 -20.51 -19.34 28.99
C GLY A 118 -19.55 -18.26 28.48
N LEU A 119 -19.00 -17.44 29.36
CA LEU A 119 -17.99 -16.43 29.00
C LEU A 119 -16.72 -17.07 28.42
N LYS A 120 -16.25 -18.19 29.00
CA LYS A 120 -15.10 -18.95 28.48
C LYS A 120 -15.36 -19.41 27.03
N ASP A 121 -16.53 -20.00 26.79
CA ASP A 121 -16.89 -20.53 25.49
C ASP A 121 -17.06 -19.41 24.45
N GLU A 122 -17.60 -18.26 24.85
CA GLU A 122 -17.70 -17.09 23.98
C GLU A 122 -16.33 -16.49 23.66
N ILE A 123 -15.43 -16.36 24.65
CA ILE A 123 -14.03 -15.94 24.41
C ILE A 123 -13.34 -16.87 23.40
N PHE A 124 -13.51 -18.19 23.55
CA PHE A 124 -12.97 -19.16 22.60
C PHE A 124 -13.60 -19.02 21.20
N SER A 125 -14.90 -18.77 21.14
CA SER A 125 -15.59 -18.57 19.88
C SER A 125 -15.16 -17.27 19.19
N ILE A 126 -14.92 -16.17 19.92
CA ILE A 126 -14.36 -14.92 19.35
C ILE A 126 -12.95 -15.15 18.80
N SER A 127 -12.08 -15.82 19.57
CA SER A 127 -10.71 -16.14 19.11
C SER A 127 -10.70 -16.95 17.80
N THR A 128 -11.62 -17.93 17.67
CA THR A 128 -11.68 -18.80 16.48
C THR A 128 -12.45 -18.21 15.30
N ARG A 129 -13.48 -17.38 15.54
CA ARG A 129 -14.29 -16.74 14.48
C ARG A 129 -13.65 -15.46 13.91
N THR A 130 -12.72 -14.83 14.63
CA THR A 130 -12.07 -13.58 14.17
C THR A 130 -11.14 -13.88 13.01
N ARG A 131 -11.58 -13.55 11.79
CA ARG A 131 -10.87 -13.82 10.55
C ARG A 131 -10.84 -12.59 9.65
N PHE A 132 -9.74 -12.42 8.92
CA PHE A 132 -9.61 -11.43 7.86
C PHE A 132 -9.26 -12.16 6.57
N ASN A 133 -10.09 -12.00 5.53
CA ASN A 133 -9.89 -12.66 4.24
C ASN A 133 -9.61 -14.18 4.35
N GLY A 134 -10.33 -14.87 5.27
CA GLY A 134 -10.18 -16.32 5.53
C GLY A 134 -9.07 -16.72 6.50
N THR A 135 -8.09 -15.84 6.75
CA THR A 135 -7.00 -16.07 7.73
C THR A 135 -7.47 -15.79 9.15
N SER A 136 -7.14 -16.65 10.12
CA SER A 136 -7.46 -16.43 11.54
C SER A 136 -6.49 -15.43 12.16
N LEU A 137 -7.00 -14.48 12.94
CA LEU A 137 -6.19 -13.40 13.52
C LEU A 137 -5.80 -13.62 14.99
N LEU A 138 -6.55 -14.45 15.72
CA LEU A 138 -6.40 -14.64 17.17
C LEU A 138 -6.36 -16.13 17.59
N GLY A 139 -6.45 -17.03 16.61
CA GLY A 139 -6.31 -18.48 16.80
C GLY A 139 -4.86 -18.91 16.63
N GLU A 140 -4.61 -19.94 15.81
CA GLU A 140 -3.27 -20.49 15.56
C GLU A 140 -2.24 -19.40 15.20
N GLN A 141 -1.05 -19.47 15.81
CA GLN A 141 0.01 -18.47 15.59
C GLN A 141 0.34 -18.38 14.10
N ALA A 142 0.04 -17.24 13.49
CA ALA A 142 0.38 -16.93 12.12
C ALA A 142 1.31 -15.73 12.08
N SER A 143 2.50 -15.92 11.51
CA SER A 143 3.38 -14.81 11.17
C SER A 143 2.99 -14.32 9.78
N LEU A 144 2.23 -13.22 9.73
CA LEU A 144 1.79 -12.62 8.47
C LEU A 144 2.81 -11.55 8.07
N VAL A 145 3.39 -11.70 6.89
CA VAL A 145 4.42 -10.78 6.38
C VAL A 145 3.78 -9.89 5.31
N PHE A 146 3.74 -8.58 5.57
CA PHE A 146 3.24 -7.60 4.63
C PHE A 146 4.40 -6.92 3.91
N GLN A 147 4.30 -6.85 2.59
CA GLN A 147 5.23 -6.07 1.77
C GLN A 147 4.80 -4.60 1.81
N THR A 148 5.54 -3.78 2.57
CA THR A 148 5.23 -2.36 2.82
C THR A 148 6.30 -1.43 2.24
N GLY A 149 6.99 -1.87 1.19
CA GLY A 149 7.94 -1.06 0.45
C GLY A 149 8.27 -1.68 -0.90
N GLU A 150 9.19 -1.04 -1.63
CA GLU A 150 9.57 -1.44 -2.98
C GLU A 150 10.58 -2.61 -2.99
N ARG A 151 11.48 -2.66 -2.00
CA ARG A 151 12.54 -3.68 -1.96
C ARG A 151 12.03 -4.95 -1.30
N ILE A 152 12.60 -6.10 -1.69
CA ILE A 152 12.24 -7.41 -1.12
C ILE A 152 12.34 -7.47 0.41
N ASP A 153 13.23 -6.67 1.01
CA ASP A 153 13.47 -6.65 2.45
C ASP A 153 12.53 -5.69 3.21
N ASP A 154 11.80 -4.82 2.51
CA ASP A 154 10.91 -3.80 3.11
C ASP A 154 9.58 -4.41 3.56
N THR A 155 9.66 -5.38 4.46
CA THR A 155 8.51 -6.10 5.00
C THR A 155 8.22 -5.72 6.44
N LEU A 156 6.92 -5.70 6.78
CA LEU A 156 6.47 -5.68 8.16
C LEU A 156 5.89 -7.05 8.50
N THR A 157 6.51 -7.72 9.47
CA THR A 157 5.95 -8.94 10.05
C THR A 157 4.97 -8.57 11.15
N VAL A 158 3.69 -8.90 10.92
CA VAL A 158 2.64 -8.90 11.93
C VAL A 158 2.58 -10.31 12.53
N ARG A 159 2.87 -10.42 13.82
CA ARG A 159 2.73 -11.68 14.55
C ARG A 159 1.38 -11.70 15.22
N THR A 160 0.52 -12.63 14.82
CA THR A 160 -0.66 -12.95 15.62
C THR A 160 -0.21 -13.91 16.72
N SER A 161 -0.40 -13.51 18.00
CA SER A 161 -0.19 -14.44 19.11
C SER A 161 -1.48 -15.23 19.31
N ASN A 162 -1.34 -16.52 19.63
CA ASN A 162 -2.48 -17.32 20.01
C ASN A 162 -2.80 -17.02 21.47
N VAL A 163 -3.85 -16.24 21.72
CA VAL A 163 -4.31 -15.90 23.07
C VAL A 163 -4.70 -17.17 23.86
N TYR A 164 -5.05 -18.26 23.17
CA TYR A 164 -5.59 -19.49 23.75
C TYR A 164 -4.54 -20.60 23.99
N THR A 165 -3.58 -20.79 23.08
CA THR A 165 -2.62 -21.92 23.15
C THR A 165 -1.21 -21.54 23.59
N ASP A 166 -0.94 -20.28 23.98
CA ASP A 166 0.36 -19.98 24.56
C ASP A 166 0.49 -20.70 25.91
N THR A 167 1.28 -21.77 25.88
CA THR A 167 1.31 -22.95 26.76
C THR A 167 1.53 -22.66 28.25
N SER A 168 1.73 -21.41 28.65
CA SER A 168 2.17 -21.06 30.00
C SER A 168 1.11 -20.39 30.89
N LYS A 169 0.05 -19.78 30.33
CA LYS A 169 -0.88 -18.93 31.11
C LYS A 169 -2.37 -19.22 30.86
N PHE A 170 -2.83 -19.23 29.60
CA PHE A 170 -4.23 -19.57 29.28
C PHE A 170 -4.50 -21.08 29.38
N ALA A 171 -3.51 -21.92 29.06
CA ALA A 171 -3.55 -23.35 29.32
C ALA A 171 -3.73 -23.65 30.82
N LYS A 172 -3.22 -22.81 31.73
CA LYS A 172 -3.51 -22.93 33.17
C LYS A 172 -4.93 -22.51 33.54
N LEU A 173 -5.53 -21.57 32.79
CA LEU A 173 -6.95 -21.23 32.93
C LEU A 173 -7.81 -22.42 32.48
N VAL A 174 -7.42 -23.08 31.39
CA VAL A 174 -8.04 -24.31 30.90
C VAL A 174 -7.71 -25.53 31.78
N GLU A 175 -6.57 -25.62 32.46
CA GLU A 175 -6.26 -26.71 33.40
C GLU A 175 -6.91 -26.49 34.77
N LEU A 176 -7.06 -25.23 35.23
CA LEU A 176 -7.75 -24.90 36.48
C LEU A 176 -9.27 -24.92 36.34
N VAL A 177 -9.81 -24.48 35.20
CA VAL A 177 -11.25 -24.55 34.87
C VAL A 177 -11.60 -25.89 34.21
N GLY A 178 -10.64 -26.58 33.61
CA GLY A 178 -10.80 -27.85 32.88
C GLY A 178 -10.05 -28.99 33.54
N GLN A 179 -10.42 -29.28 34.79
CA GLN A 179 -10.59 -30.68 35.15
C GLN A 179 -11.70 -31.26 34.25
N THR A 180 -11.29 -31.75 33.08
CA THR A 180 -11.92 -32.78 32.25
C THR A 180 -13.46 -32.77 32.18
N PHE A 181 -14.02 -32.09 31.18
CA PHE A 181 -15.38 -32.31 30.68
C PHE A 181 -15.48 -33.60 29.83
N THR A 182 -15.22 -34.75 30.45
CA THR A 182 -15.71 -36.03 29.92
C THR A 182 -16.59 -36.68 30.98
N ASN A 183 -17.88 -36.77 30.66
CA ASN A 183 -18.97 -37.43 31.36
C ASN A 183 -19.89 -36.51 32.17
N SER A 184 -21.18 -36.65 31.86
CA SER A 184 -22.36 -35.94 32.33
C SER A 184 -22.66 -36.02 33.84
N ASP A 185 -21.71 -36.41 34.70
CA ASP A 185 -21.97 -36.74 36.11
C ASP A 185 -20.92 -36.23 37.10
N ASN A 186 -20.21 -35.14 36.80
CA ASN A 186 -19.42 -34.43 37.81
C ASN A 186 -19.78 -32.95 37.83
N VAL A 187 -20.71 -32.60 38.73
CA VAL A 187 -20.78 -31.28 39.35
C VAL A 187 -19.55 -31.12 40.28
N GLY A 188 -18.36 -31.20 39.68
CA GLY A 188 -17.03 -30.98 40.28
C GLY A 188 -16.65 -29.51 40.12
N GLN A 189 -17.56 -28.71 40.63
CA GLN A 189 -17.75 -27.29 40.44
C GLN A 189 -16.66 -26.50 41.20
N LEU A 190 -16.31 -25.33 40.69
CA LEU A 190 -15.60 -24.30 41.45
C LEU A 190 -16.47 -23.98 42.67
N THR A 191 -16.24 -24.67 43.78
CA THR A 191 -17.14 -24.72 44.95
C THR A 191 -16.47 -24.20 46.21
N THR A 192 -15.14 -24.13 46.18
CA THR A 192 -14.31 -23.70 47.30
C THR A 192 -13.76 -22.31 47.05
N THR A 193 -13.69 -21.50 48.11
CA THR A 193 -13.13 -20.14 48.08
C THR A 193 -11.73 -20.11 47.46
N ASP A 194 -10.88 -21.09 47.79
CA ASP A 194 -9.49 -21.14 47.30
C ASP A 194 -9.39 -21.30 45.78
N SER A 195 -10.32 -22.05 45.17
CA SER A 195 -10.35 -22.23 43.72
C SER A 195 -10.73 -20.94 42.98
N PHE A 196 -11.62 -20.14 43.55
CA PHE A 196 -11.98 -18.81 43.01
C PHE A 196 -10.83 -17.79 43.15
N LEU A 197 -10.08 -17.84 44.25
CA LEU A 197 -8.89 -17.00 44.44
C LEU A 197 -7.76 -17.36 43.46
N GLY A 198 -7.52 -18.66 43.25
CA GLY A 198 -6.58 -19.14 42.24
C GLY A 198 -6.98 -18.70 40.82
N LEU A 199 -8.28 -18.78 40.51
CA LEU A 199 -8.83 -18.36 39.22
C LEU A 199 -8.66 -16.85 38.98
N SER A 200 -8.84 -16.01 40.00
CA SER A 200 -8.60 -14.56 39.88
C SER A 200 -7.17 -14.24 39.44
N SER A 201 -6.16 -14.95 39.98
CA SER A 201 -4.76 -14.73 39.59
C SER A 201 -4.47 -15.12 38.13
N ILE A 202 -5.15 -16.16 37.64
CA ILE A 202 -5.02 -16.58 36.24
C ILE A 202 -5.73 -15.60 35.30
N ILE A 203 -6.91 -15.10 35.69
CA ILE A 203 -7.63 -14.07 34.91
C ILE A 203 -6.81 -12.79 34.82
N ASP A 204 -6.14 -12.37 35.90
CA ASP A 204 -5.23 -11.22 35.87
C ASP A 204 -4.10 -11.43 34.86
N SER A 205 -3.50 -12.62 34.85
CA SER A 205 -2.47 -12.96 33.87
C SER A 205 -3.00 -12.98 32.43
N ALA A 206 -4.26 -13.38 32.22
CA ALA A 206 -4.92 -13.36 30.92
C ALA A 206 -5.23 -11.93 30.44
N ILE A 207 -5.68 -11.06 31.33
CA ILE A 207 -5.92 -9.63 31.04
C ILE A 207 -4.60 -8.95 30.64
N ASP A 208 -3.51 -9.22 31.37
CA ASP A 208 -2.19 -8.65 31.05
C ASP A 208 -1.66 -9.10 29.68
N GLU A 209 -1.91 -10.34 29.30
CA GLU A 209 -1.54 -10.88 27.98
C GLU A 209 -2.33 -10.18 26.86
N VAL A 210 -3.65 -10.06 27.02
CA VAL A 210 -4.51 -9.32 26.07
C VAL A 210 -4.08 -7.86 25.97
N ALA A 211 -3.75 -7.21 27.10
CA ALA A 211 -3.25 -5.85 27.12
C ALA A 211 -1.90 -5.71 26.38
N THR A 212 -0.99 -6.66 26.57
CA THR A 212 0.31 -6.70 25.88
C THR A 212 0.13 -6.88 24.36
N GLN A 213 -0.80 -7.73 23.94
CA GLN A 213 -1.09 -7.94 22.53
C GLN A 213 -1.70 -6.68 21.89
N ARG A 214 -2.65 -6.02 22.57
CA ARG A 214 -3.24 -4.75 22.12
C ARG A 214 -2.19 -3.65 22.01
N ALA A 215 -1.28 -3.55 22.98
CA ALA A 215 -0.16 -2.60 22.93
C ALA A 215 0.76 -2.87 21.73
N THR A 216 1.03 -4.15 21.43
CA THR A 216 1.83 -4.55 20.27
C THR A 216 1.14 -4.19 18.95
N TYR A 217 -0.16 -4.48 18.80
CA TYR A 217 -0.93 -4.09 17.61
C TYR A 217 -1.01 -2.57 17.44
N GLY A 218 -1.25 -1.82 18.53
CA GLY A 218 -1.24 -0.36 18.50
C GLY A 218 0.11 0.22 18.04
N SER A 219 1.22 -0.33 18.55
CA SER A 219 2.56 0.05 18.10
C SER A 219 2.79 -0.25 16.62
N GLN A 220 2.35 -1.42 16.14
CA GLN A 220 2.46 -1.79 14.71
C GLN A 220 1.62 -0.88 13.82
N VAL A 221 0.40 -0.50 14.21
CA VAL A 221 -0.42 0.48 13.50
C VAL A 221 0.28 1.83 13.41
N ASN A 222 0.89 2.30 14.50
CA ASN A 222 1.65 3.55 14.49
C ASN A 222 2.85 3.48 13.53
N ARG A 223 3.59 2.37 13.55
CA ARG A 223 4.69 2.13 12.60
C ARG A 223 4.20 2.12 11.15
N LEU A 224 3.06 1.50 10.86
CA LEU A 224 2.43 1.48 9.53
C LEU A 224 2.01 2.87 9.09
N ASN A 225 1.42 3.69 9.96
CA ASN A 225 1.04 5.08 9.65
C ASN A 225 2.28 5.94 9.32
N HIS A 226 3.36 5.80 10.07
CA HIS A 226 4.61 6.50 9.75
C HIS A 226 5.23 6.02 8.44
N ASN A 227 5.21 4.71 8.18
CA ASN A 227 5.66 4.15 6.90
C ASN A 227 4.79 4.67 5.74
N LEU A 228 3.47 4.68 5.87
CA LEU A 228 2.54 5.18 4.86
C LEU A 228 2.82 6.65 4.52
N ASN A 229 3.02 7.50 5.52
CA ASN A 229 3.38 8.91 5.28
C ASN A 229 4.73 9.04 4.54
N ASN A 230 5.70 8.18 4.85
CA ASN A 230 6.97 8.14 4.15
C ASN A 230 6.82 7.65 2.70
N LEU A 231 6.03 6.61 2.45
CA LEU A 231 5.73 6.12 1.09
C LEU A 231 4.97 7.16 0.26
N ALA A 232 4.04 7.89 0.86
CA ALA A 232 3.31 8.96 0.20
C ALA A 232 4.26 10.09 -0.24
N ALA A 233 5.15 10.53 0.67
CA ALA A 233 6.18 11.52 0.34
C ALA A 233 7.15 11.00 -0.74
N LEU A 234 7.54 9.72 -0.69
CA LEU A 234 8.38 9.10 -1.71
C LEU A 234 7.66 9.06 -3.06
N HIS A 235 6.39 8.65 -3.11
CA HIS A 235 5.57 8.62 -4.32
C HIS A 235 5.46 10.00 -4.97
N GLU A 236 5.22 11.04 -4.18
CA GLU A 236 5.18 12.43 -4.66
C GLU A 236 6.53 12.84 -5.27
N ASN A 237 7.63 12.60 -4.56
CA ASN A 237 8.97 12.96 -5.02
C ASN A 237 9.39 12.19 -6.29
N LEU A 238 9.07 10.90 -6.38
CA LEU A 238 9.32 10.09 -7.57
C LEU A 238 8.47 10.57 -8.75
N SER A 239 7.20 10.93 -8.51
CA SER A 239 6.32 11.48 -9.54
C SER A 239 6.83 12.81 -10.06
N ALA A 240 7.27 13.71 -9.17
CA ALA A 240 7.89 14.98 -9.54
C ALA A 240 9.24 14.80 -10.27
N ALA A 241 10.02 13.79 -9.91
CA ALA A 241 11.24 13.43 -10.64
C ALA A 241 10.92 12.90 -12.05
N ASN A 242 9.90 12.03 -12.17
CA ASN A 242 9.49 11.48 -13.45
C ASN A 242 8.91 12.57 -14.37
N SER A 243 8.07 13.46 -13.83
CA SER A 243 7.51 14.61 -14.55
C SER A 243 8.61 15.51 -15.15
N ARG A 244 9.68 15.81 -14.40
CA ARG A 244 10.83 16.58 -14.92
C ARG A 244 11.57 15.90 -16.09
N ILE A 245 11.47 14.58 -16.20
CA ILE A 245 12.13 13.80 -17.25
C ILE A 245 11.20 13.64 -18.46
N LEU A 246 9.95 13.25 -18.21
CA LEU A 246 8.98 12.88 -19.23
C LEU A 246 8.16 14.05 -19.75
N ASP A 247 7.77 15.01 -18.91
CA ASP A 247 6.76 15.99 -19.30
C ASP A 247 7.36 17.11 -20.17
N THR A 248 6.54 17.63 -21.07
CA THR A 248 6.88 18.76 -21.93
C THR A 248 6.54 20.08 -21.27
N ASP A 249 7.44 21.05 -21.39
CA ASP A 249 7.14 22.46 -21.14
C ASP A 249 6.36 23.03 -22.35
N TYR A 250 5.05 23.19 -22.17
CA TYR A 250 4.14 23.70 -23.20
C TYR A 250 4.52 25.11 -23.69
N ALA A 251 5.06 25.98 -22.83
CA ALA A 251 5.41 27.33 -23.23
C ALA A 251 6.57 27.33 -24.24
N ASN A 252 7.58 26.49 -23.99
CA ASN A 252 8.69 26.34 -24.92
C ASN A 252 8.29 25.61 -26.21
N GLU A 253 7.52 24.52 -26.10
CA GLU A 253 7.14 23.72 -27.26
C GLU A 253 6.15 24.45 -28.19
N THR A 254 5.26 25.29 -27.66
CA THR A 254 4.40 26.18 -28.48
C THR A 254 5.20 27.28 -29.20
N ALA A 255 6.24 27.83 -28.56
CA ALA A 255 7.16 28.76 -29.21
C ALA A 255 7.97 28.08 -30.34
N GLN A 256 8.39 26.82 -30.14
CA GLN A 256 9.04 26.03 -31.19
C GLN A 256 8.07 25.67 -32.32
N LEU A 257 6.83 25.31 -31.99
CA LEU A 257 5.79 25.02 -32.98
C LEU A 257 5.53 26.22 -33.89
N THR A 258 5.31 27.40 -33.30
CA THR A 258 5.08 28.64 -34.07
C THR A 258 6.30 28.99 -34.93
N LYS A 259 7.51 28.89 -34.38
CA LYS A 259 8.76 29.08 -35.14
C LYS A 259 8.87 28.11 -36.33
N THR A 260 8.57 26.83 -36.12
CA THR A 260 8.67 25.80 -37.18
C THR A 260 7.59 25.97 -38.26
N GLN A 261 6.38 26.40 -37.89
CA GLN A 261 5.33 26.79 -38.83
C GLN A 261 5.76 27.99 -39.71
N ILE A 262 6.32 29.05 -39.11
CA ILE A 262 6.83 30.20 -39.86
C ILE A 262 7.98 29.77 -40.80
N LEU A 263 8.90 28.91 -40.33
CA LEU A 263 9.98 28.39 -41.15
C LEU A 263 9.48 27.52 -42.33
N GLN A 264 8.43 26.74 -42.14
CA GLN A 264 7.80 25.95 -43.21
C GLN A 264 7.19 26.87 -44.28
N GLN A 265 6.45 27.91 -43.87
CA GLN A 265 5.88 28.90 -44.78
C GLN A 265 6.97 29.67 -45.53
N ALA A 266 8.04 30.09 -44.84
CA ALA A 266 9.17 30.76 -45.47
C ALA A 266 9.94 29.83 -46.44
N ALA A 267 10.16 28.56 -46.07
CA ALA A 267 10.86 27.59 -46.91
C ALA A 267 10.08 27.24 -48.18
N THR A 268 8.74 27.15 -48.11
CA THR A 268 7.89 26.94 -49.30
C THR A 268 7.90 28.17 -50.23
N ALA A 269 7.86 29.38 -49.68
CA ALA A 269 8.02 30.60 -50.46
C ALA A 269 9.41 30.69 -51.14
N MET A 270 10.48 30.36 -50.41
CA MET A 270 11.85 30.33 -50.95
C MET A 270 12.05 29.23 -51.99
N LEU A 271 11.42 28.07 -51.81
CA LEU A 271 11.41 26.99 -52.81
C LEU A 271 10.75 27.47 -54.11
N SER A 272 9.59 28.12 -54.01
CA SER A 272 8.90 28.70 -55.16
C SER A 272 9.78 29.72 -55.90
N GLN A 273 10.40 30.64 -55.15
CA GLN A 273 11.33 31.63 -55.72
C GLN A 273 12.58 31.00 -56.34
N ALA A 274 13.16 30.00 -55.68
CA ALA A 274 14.32 29.28 -56.19
C ALA A 274 14.01 28.52 -57.48
N ASN A 275 12.81 27.94 -57.62
CA ASN A 275 12.38 27.27 -58.84
C ASN A 275 12.09 28.26 -59.99
N ALA A 276 11.75 29.51 -59.69
CA ALA A 276 11.51 30.55 -60.70
C ALA A 276 12.80 31.17 -61.27
N GLN A 277 13.91 31.17 -60.51
CA GLN A 277 15.19 31.79 -60.93
C GLN A 277 15.73 31.29 -62.29
N PRO A 278 15.77 29.98 -62.59
CA PRO A 278 16.25 29.49 -63.88
C PRO A 278 15.41 30.01 -65.07
N ASN A 279 14.08 30.14 -64.89
CA ASN A 279 13.18 30.63 -65.93
C ASN A 279 13.42 32.11 -66.25
N VAL A 280 13.76 32.93 -65.25
CA VAL A 280 14.11 34.35 -65.46
C VAL A 280 15.40 34.48 -66.26
N VAL A 281 16.39 33.61 -66.00
CA VAL A 281 17.65 33.59 -66.76
C VAL A 281 17.43 33.13 -68.21
N LEU A 282 16.60 32.10 -68.42
CA LEU A 282 16.20 31.63 -69.75
C LEU A 282 15.41 32.69 -70.53
N ALA A 283 14.62 33.53 -69.87
CA ALA A 283 13.91 34.63 -70.50
C ALA A 283 14.84 35.80 -70.90
N LEU A 284 15.98 35.98 -70.22
CA LEU A 284 16.98 37.00 -70.58
C LEU A 284 17.94 36.56 -71.71
N LEU A 285 18.08 35.26 -71.95
CA LEU A 285 18.96 34.70 -72.99
C LEU A 285 18.23 34.41 -74.31
N LYS A 286 16.90 34.54 -74.34
CA LYS A 286 16.08 34.49 -75.56
C LYS A 286 15.91 35.89 -76.13
#